data_AF-A0A9X7T3M1-F1
#
_entry.id   AF-A0A9X7T3M1-F1
#
_cell.length_a   1.000
_cell.length_b   1.000
_cell.length_c   1.000
_cell.angle_alpha   90.00
_cell.angle_beta   90.00
_cell.angle_gamma   90.00
#
_symmetry.space_group_name_H-M   'P 1'
#
loop_
_entity.id
_entity.type
_entity.pdbx_description
1 polymer ?
#
loop_
_entity_poly.entity_id
_entity_poly.type
_entity_poly.pdbx_seq_one_letter_code
_entity_poly.pdbx_strand_id
1 'polypeptide(L)'
;MGMQVGTEFINTAETNDDTFQPSGSPDDEAAWQATVQRMETVHRQIHEKLVALSDEAFDQPLPSIPAGQSVMSIILHDAFHTGQIVQIRKLQGSWPARRSFL
;
A
#
# COMPACT_ATOMS: atom_id res chain seq x y z
N MET A 1 -3.70 32.61 -1.30
CA MET A 1 -4.44 31.42 -0.86
C MET A 1 -4.34 30.38 -1.98
N GLY A 2 -3.35 29.48 -1.91
CA GLY A 2 -3.13 28.48 -2.97
C GLY A 2 -4.04 27.29 -2.75
N MET A 3 -4.96 27.05 -3.67
CA MET A 3 -5.79 25.85 -3.71
C MET A 3 -4.85 24.67 -3.95
N GLN A 4 -4.63 23.85 -2.92
CA GLN A 4 -3.91 22.60 -3.08
C GLN A 4 -4.82 21.69 -3.91
N VAL A 5 -4.55 21.64 -5.22
CA VAL A 5 -5.17 20.70 -6.15
C VAL A 5 -4.96 19.33 -5.53
N GLY A 6 -6.07 18.70 -5.10
CA GLY A 6 -6.03 17.37 -4.52
C GLY A 6 -5.27 16.45 -5.46
N THR A 7 -4.49 15.52 -4.90
CA THR A 7 -3.76 14.51 -5.67
C THR A 7 -4.76 13.87 -6.65
N GLU A 8 -4.63 14.15 -7.95
CA GLU A 8 -5.46 13.49 -8.95
C GLU A 8 -5.22 12.00 -8.79
N PHE A 9 -6.24 11.27 -8.35
CA PHE A 9 -6.26 9.83 -8.48
C PHE A 9 -6.48 9.55 -9.97
N ILE A 10 -5.40 9.57 -10.75
CA ILE A 10 -5.41 9.09 -12.12
C ILE A 10 -5.52 7.56 -12.04
N ASN A 11 -6.70 7.07 -11.65
CA ASN A 11 -7.01 5.66 -11.75
C ASN A 11 -7.54 5.44 -13.17
N THR A 12 -6.64 5.06 -14.09
CA THR A 12 -7.00 4.70 -15.46
C THR A 12 -7.57 3.28 -15.57
N ALA A 13 -7.75 2.57 -14.44
CA ALA A 13 -8.33 1.24 -14.43
C ALA A 13 -9.84 1.34 -14.67
N GLU A 14 -10.32 0.78 -15.78
CA GLU A 14 -11.74 0.72 -16.12
C GLU A 14 -12.41 -0.55 -15.56
N THR A 15 -11.60 -1.58 -15.29
CA THR A 15 -12.02 -2.89 -14.79
C THR A 15 -11.19 -3.31 -13.57
N ASN A 16 -11.70 -4.30 -12.82
CA ASN A 16 -10.92 -4.91 -11.74
C ASN A 16 -9.63 -5.55 -12.27
N ASP A 17 -9.66 -6.13 -13.46
CA ASP A 17 -8.50 -6.79 -14.07
C ASP A 17 -7.37 -5.80 -14.38
N ASP A 18 -7.70 -4.55 -14.68
CA ASP A 18 -6.71 -3.48 -14.89
C ASP A 18 -5.90 -3.20 -13.62
N THR A 19 -6.46 -3.50 -12.44
CA THR A 19 -5.75 -3.34 -11.15
C THR A 19 -4.79 -4.50 -10.84
N PHE A 20 -4.85 -5.60 -11.60
CA PHE A 20 -3.98 -6.77 -11.48
C PHE A 20 -2.92 -6.87 -12.59
N GLN A 21 -2.82 -5.86 -13.48
CA GLN A 21 -1.82 -5.86 -14.54
C GLN A 21 -0.41 -5.85 -13.93
N PRO A 22 0.38 -6.91 -14.12
CA PRO A 22 1.68 -7.02 -13.48
C PRO A 22 2.64 -5.99 -14.08
N SER A 23 3.46 -5.36 -13.24
CA SER A 23 4.45 -4.35 -13.67
C SER A 23 5.61 -4.93 -14.49
N GLY A 24 5.62 -6.26 -14.72
CA GLY A 24 6.62 -7.02 -15.44
C GLY A 24 6.22 -8.49 -15.56
N SER A 25 7.09 -9.32 -16.15
CA SER A 25 6.87 -10.78 -16.20
C SER A 25 7.11 -11.45 -14.82
N PRO A 26 6.64 -12.69 -14.59
CA PRO A 26 6.83 -13.37 -13.30
C PRO A 26 8.28 -13.49 -12.81
N ASP A 27 9.24 -13.51 -13.73
CA ASP A 27 10.68 -13.65 -13.44
C ASP A 27 11.44 -12.31 -13.51
N ASP A 28 10.72 -11.18 -13.66
CA ASP A 28 11.32 -9.85 -13.76
C ASP A 28 11.63 -9.26 -12.37
N GLU A 29 12.82 -9.58 -11.87
CA GLU A 29 13.30 -9.10 -10.58
C GLU A 29 13.41 -7.56 -10.52
N ALA A 30 13.72 -6.89 -11.64
CA ALA A 30 13.83 -5.43 -11.66
C ALA A 30 12.45 -4.77 -11.48
N ALA A 31 11.43 -5.29 -12.16
CA ALA A 31 10.04 -4.85 -11.98
C ALA A 31 9.53 -5.12 -10.55
N TRP A 32 9.90 -6.26 -9.96
CA TRP A 32 9.59 -6.57 -8.57
C TRP A 32 10.23 -5.55 -7.60
N GLN A 33 11.54 -5.31 -7.71
CA GLN A 33 12.23 -4.34 -6.85
C GLN A 33 11.69 -2.91 -7.01
N ALA A 34 11.34 -2.50 -8.24
CA ALA A 34 10.69 -1.22 -8.48
C ALA A 34 9.32 -1.12 -7.77
N THR A 35 8.55 -2.21 -7.77
CA THR A 35 7.25 -2.29 -7.08
C THR A 35 7.42 -2.16 -5.56
N VAL A 36 8.40 -2.87 -4.98
CA VAL A 36 8.73 -2.78 -3.54
C VAL A 36 9.14 -1.34 -3.18
N GLN A 37 10.05 -0.74 -3.93
CA GLN A 37 10.50 0.64 -3.68
C GLN A 37 9.37 1.66 -3.78
N ARG A 38 8.44 1.48 -4.73
CA ARG A 38 7.25 2.33 -4.86
C ARG A 38 6.35 2.20 -3.64
N MET A 39 6.06 0.98 -3.20
CA MET A 39 5.25 0.71 -2.01
C MET A 39 5.85 1.35 -0.75
N GLU A 40 7.15 1.17 -0.53
CA GLU A 40 7.86 1.77 0.62
C GLU A 40 7.85 3.30 0.56
N THR A 41 8.03 3.86 -0.64
CA THR A 41 8.02 5.32 -0.84
C THR A 41 6.65 5.91 -0.53
N VAL A 42 5.56 5.30 -1.00
CA VAL A 42 4.20 5.74 -0.70
C VAL A 42 3.92 5.64 0.80
N HIS A 43 4.29 4.55 1.46
CA HIS A 43 4.12 4.39 2.91
C HIS A 43 4.90 5.44 3.71
N ARG A 44 6.13 5.75 3.31
CA ARG A 44 6.93 6.82 3.94
C ARG A 44 6.27 8.18 3.77
N GLN A 45 5.74 8.49 2.59
CA GLN A 45 5.01 9.74 2.36
C GLN A 45 3.72 9.82 3.21
N ILE A 46 2.97 8.73 3.33
CA ILE A 46 1.80 8.67 4.21
C ILE A 46 2.23 8.95 5.65
N HIS A 47 3.27 8.29 6.14
CA HIS A 47 3.81 8.50 7.48
C HIS A 47 4.23 9.95 7.72
N GLU A 48 4.97 10.57 6.79
CA GLU A 48 5.36 11.98 6.87
C GLU A 48 4.15 12.92 6.96
N LYS A 49 3.07 12.64 6.22
CA LYS A 49 1.83 13.42 6.30
C LYS A 49 1.11 13.24 7.63
N LEU A 50 1.09 12.02 8.17
CA LEU A 50 0.49 11.74 9.47
C LEU A 50 1.23 12.42 10.61
N VAL A 51 2.56 12.43 10.59
CA VAL A 51 3.38 13.15 11.58
C VAL A 51 3.12 14.66 11.56
N ALA A 52 2.76 15.22 10.40
CA ALA A 52 2.47 16.65 10.24
C ALA A 52 1.01 17.03 10.55
N LEU A 53 0.11 16.06 10.76
CA LEU A 53 -1.29 16.30 11.09
C LEU A 53 -1.45 16.61 12.58
N SER A 54 -2.35 17.54 12.91
CA SER A 54 -2.80 17.70 14.30
C SER A 54 -3.79 16.60 14.66
N ASP A 55 -3.96 16.34 15.96
CA ASP A 55 -4.93 15.37 16.47
C ASP A 55 -6.36 15.70 16.00
N GLU A 56 -6.73 16.99 15.99
CA GLU A 56 -8.04 17.40 15.50
C GLU A 56 -8.19 17.08 14.01
N ALA A 57 -7.17 17.35 13.20
CA ALA A 57 -7.22 17.07 11.77
C ALA A 57 -7.21 15.57 11.46
N PHE A 58 -6.62 14.75 12.33
CA PHE A 58 -6.61 13.30 12.22
C PHE A 58 -8.02 12.68 12.35
N ASP A 59 -8.86 13.28 13.18
CA ASP A 59 -10.24 12.86 13.42
C ASP A 59 -11.26 13.45 12.42
N GLN A 60 -10.84 14.40 11.57
CA GLN A 60 -11.73 14.99 10.56
C GLN A 60 -11.80 14.17 9.26
N PRO A 61 -12.96 14.17 8.57
CA PRO A 61 -13.10 13.52 7.28
C PRO A 61 -12.10 14.00 6.22
N LEU A 62 -11.50 13.04 5.49
CA LEU A 62 -10.55 13.28 4.42
C LEU A 62 -10.64 12.19 3.33
N PRO A 63 -11.41 12.38 2.23
CA PRO A 63 -12.45 13.38 2.00
C PRO A 63 -13.83 13.03 2.59
N SER A 64 -14.07 11.76 2.94
CA SER A 64 -15.37 11.25 3.39
C SER A 64 -15.35 10.52 4.73
N ILE A 65 -14.20 9.96 5.13
CA ILE A 65 -13.99 9.28 6.41
C ILE A 65 -12.77 9.89 7.12
N PRO A 66 -12.69 9.81 8.47
CA PRO A 66 -11.56 10.34 9.22
C PRO A 66 -10.22 9.83 8.70
N ALA A 67 -9.18 10.68 8.74
CA ALA A 67 -7.84 10.28 8.30
C ALA A 67 -7.34 9.05 9.08
N GLY A 68 -7.60 8.98 10.39
CA GLY A 68 -7.30 7.80 11.19
C GLY A 68 -8.01 6.53 10.73
N GLN A 69 -9.27 6.64 10.29
CA GLN A 69 -10.01 5.51 9.74
C GLN A 69 -9.44 5.06 8.39
N SER A 70 -9.05 5.99 7.51
CA SER A 70 -8.39 5.69 6.24
C SER A 70 -7.08 4.94 6.44
N VAL A 71 -6.24 5.37 7.38
CA VAL A 71 -4.97 4.71 7.70
C VAL A 71 -5.21 3.31 8.27
N MET A 72 -6.17 3.16 9.18
CA MET A 72 -6.54 1.84 9.71
C MET A 72 -6.99 0.89 8.60
N SER A 73 -7.77 1.39 7.63
CA SER A 73 -8.20 0.60 6.47
C SER A 73 -7.01 0.06 5.66
N ILE A 74 -5.99 0.89 5.42
CA ILE A 74 -4.75 0.51 4.73
C ILE A 74 -4.01 -0.58 5.53
N ILE A 75 -3.82 -0.39 6.83
CA ILE A 75 -3.13 -1.36 7.69
C ILE A 75 -3.83 -2.72 7.67
N LEU A 76 -5.15 -2.74 7.78
CA LEU A 76 -5.94 -3.98 7.78
C LEU A 76 -5.89 -4.67 6.42
N HIS A 77 -5.98 -3.92 5.32
CA HIS A 77 -5.85 -4.43 3.96
C HIS A 77 -4.47 -5.08 3.74
N ASP A 78 -3.40 -4.40 4.14
CA ASP A 78 -2.04 -4.91 3.97
C ASP A 78 -1.77 -6.14 4.82
N ALA A 79 -2.28 -6.18 6.06
CA ALA A 79 -2.20 -7.36 6.90
C ALA A 79 -2.95 -8.57 6.29
N PHE A 80 -4.14 -8.34 5.73
CA PHE A 80 -4.93 -9.36 5.07
C PHE A 80 -4.20 -9.96 3.86
N HIS A 81 -3.74 -9.11 2.93
CA HIS A 81 -3.04 -9.57 1.73
C HIS A 81 -1.64 -10.15 2.03
N THR A 82 -0.94 -9.64 3.05
CA THR A 82 0.28 -10.27 3.56
C THR A 82 0.00 -11.70 4.01
N GLY A 83 -1.12 -11.94 4.71
CA GLY A 83 -1.57 -13.28 5.07
C GLY A 83 -1.75 -14.19 3.85
N GLN A 84 -2.39 -13.69 2.79
CA GLN A 84 -2.57 -14.43 1.53
C GLN A 84 -1.23 -14.76 0.86
N ILE A 85 -0.30 -13.81 0.79
CA ILE A 85 1.05 -14.03 0.23
C ILE A 85 1.77 -15.13 1.03
N VAL A 86 1.75 -15.06 2.35
CA VAL A 86 2.36 -16.09 3.22
C VAL A 86 1.71 -17.45 2.98
N GLN A 87 0.38 -17.51 2.89
CA GLN A 87 -0.36 -18.74 2.64
C GLN A 87 0.03 -19.37 1.29
N ILE A 88 0.09 -18.58 0.21
CA ILE A 88 0.50 -19.05 -1.12
C ILE A 88 1.93 -19.58 -1.08
N ARG A 89 2.87 -18.84 -0.48
CA ARG A 89 4.26 -19.28 -0.37
C ARG A 89 4.42 -20.57 0.42
N LYS A 90 3.61 -20.79 1.47
CA LYS A 90 3.58 -22.05 2.20
C LYS A 90 3.08 -23.20 1.32
N LEU A 91 1.99 -23.00 0.57
CA LEU A 91 1.45 -24.01 -0.33
C LEU A 91 2.42 -24.35 -1.48
N GLN A 92 3.20 -23.37 -1.94
CA GLN A 92 4.23 -23.55 -2.96
C GLN A 92 5.56 -24.13 -2.42
N GLY A 93 5.72 -24.26 -1.11
CA GLY A 93 6.99 -24.65 -0.48
C GLY A 93 8.10 -23.59 -0.58
N SER A 94 7.78 -22.36 -1.03
CA SER A 94 8.71 -21.23 -1.16
C SER A 94 8.81 -20.38 0.10
N TRP A 95 8.08 -20.77 1.16
CA TRP A 95 8.18 -20.15 2.49
C TRP A 95 9.28 -20.83 3.33
N PRO A 96 10.27 -20.08 3.87
CA PRO A 96 11.33 -20.67 4.68
C PRO A 96 10.80 -21.37 5.94
N ALA A 97 11.24 -22.61 6.18
CA ALA A 97 10.83 -23.40 7.36
C ALA A 97 11.37 -22.82 8.68
N ARG A 98 12.51 -22.12 8.63
CA ARG A 98 13.05 -21.32 9.75
C ARG A 98 13.10 -19.86 9.34
N ARG A 99 12.55 -18.99 10.18
CA ARG A 99 12.73 -17.54 10.06
C ARG A 99 14.02 -17.15 10.78
N SER A 100 14.85 -16.34 10.12
CA SER A 100 15.99 -15.67 10.74
C SER A 100 15.61 -14.22 10.97
N PHE A 101 15.77 -13.74 12.20
CA PHE A 101 15.63 -12.33 12.54
C PHE A 101 17.02 -11.88 12.97
N LEU A 102 17.83 -11.49 11.99
CA LEU A 102 19.12 -10.84 12.22
C LEU A 102 18.91 -9.34 12.17
#